data_AF-A0A956KHI2-F1
#
_entry.id   AF-A0A956KHI2-F1
#
_cell.length_a   1.000
_cell.length_b   1.000
_cell.length_c   1.000
_cell.angle_alpha   90.00
_cell.angle_beta   90.00
_cell.angle_gamma   90.00
#
_symmetry.space_group_name_H-M   'P 1'
#
loop_
_entity.id
_entity.type
_entity.pdbx_description
1 polymer ?
#
loop_
_entity_poly.entity_id
_entity_poly.type
_entity_poly.pdbx_seq_one_letter_code
_entity_poly.pdbx_strand_id
1 'polypeptide(L)'
;MPRRRVGWPLAGALLLACTSGQTTQPAARVDGELAFQKFGGPLTIGPTPAGLRGTAPEDCAPCHAAIVDEWRASGHAMAWTDPIFQGEYGIEPDKSCRDCHAPQSPGGEPRGVAARDGVGCASCHVRDGHVLGTTGRGAGAHPVAVTPALATAEGCRACHQFPFPPAQPGANFAYAPGAWLQDTHREWSKSQVGTGGIDCQACHMPRVRVPETGETRRSHAFPGMRDPGLLARAVKVTVAARRRGGVVDVDVRLEPGAIGHAFPTGDMFRQAVLRVRTVEADADADERVLKRWFGPLRELGERGETLHDVVEDTRVPAPGAGPPPEYHLSLRSPAAREVAWELELLARSPDSPLMHAPEIPKELLRRTVARGQVKIEVVALRSDAGAP
;
A
#
# COMPACT_ATOMS: atom_id res chain seq x y z
N MET A 1 -84.35 -37.41 -37.25
CA MET A 1 -83.10 -36.99 -37.93
C MET A 1 -82.69 -35.61 -37.39
N PRO A 2 -81.41 -35.41 -37.01
CA PRO A 2 -81.03 -34.38 -36.04
C PRO A 2 -80.81 -33.00 -36.70
N ARG A 3 -81.21 -31.95 -35.95
CA ARG A 3 -80.95 -30.54 -36.24
C ARG A 3 -79.44 -30.25 -36.11
N ARG A 4 -78.78 -29.90 -37.23
CA ARG A 4 -77.38 -29.45 -37.25
C ARG A 4 -77.29 -28.01 -36.74
N ARG A 5 -76.56 -27.79 -35.65
CA ARG A 5 -76.11 -26.48 -35.19
C ARG A 5 -74.86 -26.10 -35.99
N VAL A 6 -74.87 -24.95 -36.66
CA VAL A 6 -73.71 -24.36 -37.33
C VAL A 6 -73.12 -23.33 -36.38
N GLY A 7 -71.93 -23.61 -35.83
CA GLY A 7 -71.16 -22.68 -35.02
C GLY A 7 -70.32 -21.75 -35.91
N TRP A 8 -70.32 -20.47 -35.58
CA TRP A 8 -69.44 -19.47 -36.19
C TRP A 8 -68.03 -19.58 -35.60
N PRO A 9 -66.95 -19.43 -36.39
CA PRO A 9 -65.59 -19.40 -35.86
C PRO A 9 -65.29 -18.04 -35.23
N LEU A 10 -64.89 -18.05 -33.96
CA LEU A 10 -64.28 -16.91 -33.27
C LEU A 10 -62.87 -16.69 -33.83
N ALA A 11 -62.67 -15.60 -34.57
CA ALA A 11 -61.35 -15.12 -34.95
C ALA A 11 -60.68 -14.48 -33.72
N GLY A 12 -59.73 -15.20 -33.11
CA GLY A 12 -58.86 -14.65 -32.06
C GLY A 12 -57.82 -13.71 -32.66
N ALA A 13 -57.92 -12.43 -32.34
CA ALA A 13 -56.87 -11.45 -32.65
C ALA A 13 -55.64 -11.75 -31.77
N LEU A 14 -54.56 -12.20 -32.40
CA LEU A 14 -53.26 -12.39 -31.75
C LEU A 14 -52.62 -11.01 -31.55
N LEU A 15 -52.75 -10.45 -30.35
CA LEU A 15 -51.95 -9.30 -29.91
C LEU A 15 -50.50 -9.76 -29.78
N LEU A 16 -49.66 -9.44 -30.77
CA LEU A 16 -48.21 -9.54 -30.62
C LEU A 16 -47.75 -8.51 -29.58
N ALA A 17 -47.59 -8.96 -28.35
CA ALA A 17 -46.83 -8.22 -27.35
C ALA A 17 -45.35 -8.27 -27.75
N CYS A 18 -44.81 -7.15 -28.24
CA CYS A 18 -43.37 -6.96 -28.34
C CYS A 18 -42.78 -6.84 -26.93
N THR A 19 -42.53 -7.97 -26.28
CA THR A 19 -41.69 -8.01 -25.08
C THR A 19 -40.25 -7.78 -25.54
N SER A 20 -39.76 -6.55 -25.43
CA SER A 20 -38.33 -6.25 -25.48
C SER A 20 -37.66 -6.89 -24.26
N GLY A 21 -37.34 -8.17 -24.38
CA GLY A 21 -36.52 -8.88 -23.41
C GLY A 21 -35.11 -8.31 -23.46
N GLN A 22 -34.74 -7.50 -22.46
CA GLN A 22 -33.35 -7.28 -22.14
C GLN A 22 -32.81 -8.61 -21.62
N THR A 23 -32.16 -9.37 -22.49
CA THR A 23 -31.36 -10.52 -22.09
C THR A 23 -30.17 -9.99 -21.29
N THR A 24 -30.24 -10.10 -19.96
CA THR A 24 -29.06 -9.92 -19.10
C THR A 24 -28.12 -11.09 -19.37
N GLN A 25 -27.25 -10.96 -20.38
CA GLN A 25 -26.14 -11.88 -20.54
C GLN A 25 -25.31 -11.85 -19.25
N PRO A 26 -24.95 -13.00 -18.66
CA PRO A 26 -24.05 -13.02 -17.52
C PRO A 26 -22.72 -12.39 -17.96
N ALA A 27 -22.20 -11.46 -17.15
CA ALA A 27 -20.93 -10.80 -17.42
C ALA A 27 -19.82 -11.84 -17.62
N ALA A 28 -18.96 -11.63 -18.61
CA ALA A 28 -17.80 -12.49 -18.86
C ALA A 28 -16.95 -12.60 -17.58
N ARG A 29 -16.33 -13.75 -17.33
CA ARG A 29 -15.44 -13.95 -16.17
C ARG A 29 -13.99 -13.93 -16.64
N VAL A 30 -13.15 -13.16 -15.96
CA VAL A 30 -11.70 -13.12 -16.20
C VAL A 30 -10.98 -13.67 -14.98
N ASP A 31 -10.16 -14.70 -15.19
CA ASP A 31 -9.37 -15.32 -14.12
C ASP A 31 -8.29 -14.37 -13.60
N GLY A 32 -8.00 -14.44 -12.30
CA GLY A 32 -7.17 -13.46 -11.60
C GLY A 32 -5.73 -13.36 -12.12
N GLU A 33 -5.14 -14.48 -12.55
CA GLU A 33 -3.77 -14.52 -13.10
C GLU A 33 -3.68 -13.87 -14.50
N LEU A 34 -4.80 -13.78 -15.22
CA LEU A 34 -4.92 -13.09 -16.51
C LEU A 34 -5.28 -11.60 -16.33
N ALA A 35 -5.94 -11.23 -15.22
CA ALA A 35 -6.35 -9.85 -14.96
C ALA A 35 -5.20 -8.95 -14.48
N PHE A 36 -4.27 -9.50 -13.68
CA PHE A 36 -3.13 -8.78 -13.11
C PHE A 36 -1.84 -9.52 -13.43
N GLN A 37 -1.05 -8.97 -14.35
CA GLN A 37 0.19 -9.60 -14.83
C GLN A 37 1.22 -9.79 -13.70
N LYS A 38 2.07 -10.82 -13.87
CA LYS A 38 3.27 -11.01 -13.03
C LYS A 38 4.25 -9.86 -13.24
N PHE A 39 4.98 -9.51 -12.19
CA PHE A 39 6.04 -8.50 -12.21
C PHE A 39 7.01 -8.70 -13.39
N GLY A 40 7.38 -7.61 -14.07
CA GLY A 40 8.37 -7.59 -15.16
C GLY A 40 7.83 -7.52 -16.60
N GLY A 41 6.53 -7.27 -16.80
CA GLY A 41 5.90 -7.11 -18.12
C GLY A 41 5.05 -5.84 -18.23
N PRO A 42 4.92 -5.26 -19.45
CA PRO A 42 4.01 -4.13 -19.68
C PRO A 42 2.56 -4.59 -19.58
N LEU A 43 1.75 -3.84 -18.84
CA LEU A 43 0.33 -4.16 -18.68
C LEU A 43 -0.42 -3.96 -19.99
N THR A 44 -0.76 -5.06 -20.66
CA THR A 44 -1.57 -5.02 -21.88
C THR A 44 -3.05 -4.94 -21.50
N ILE A 45 -3.65 -3.76 -21.67
CA ILE A 45 -5.07 -3.53 -21.34
C ILE A 45 -6.03 -3.93 -22.49
N GLY A 46 -5.53 -4.17 -23.69
CA GLY A 46 -6.33 -4.48 -24.87
C GLY A 46 -7.07 -3.27 -25.46
N PRO A 47 -8.07 -3.47 -26.33
CA PRO A 47 -8.83 -2.38 -26.94
C PRO A 47 -9.67 -1.61 -25.91
N THR A 48 -10.00 -0.36 -26.23
CA THR A 48 -10.96 0.43 -25.46
C THR A 48 -12.33 -0.26 -25.43
N PRO A 49 -12.98 -0.38 -24.25
CA PRO A 49 -14.33 -0.93 -24.16
C PRO A 49 -15.34 -0.19 -25.04
N ALA A 50 -16.22 -0.95 -25.70
CA ALA A 50 -17.26 -0.36 -26.54
C ALA A 50 -18.14 0.61 -25.73
N GLY A 51 -18.45 1.77 -26.33
CA GLY A 51 -19.21 2.84 -25.67
C GLY A 51 -18.37 3.88 -24.94
N LEU A 52 -17.06 3.64 -24.75
CA LEU A 52 -16.12 4.61 -24.19
C LEU A 52 -15.32 5.33 -25.28
N ARG A 53 -14.95 6.58 -25.02
CA ARG A 53 -14.08 7.39 -25.92
C ARG A 53 -12.60 7.03 -25.80
N GLY A 54 -12.23 6.46 -24.67
CA GLY A 54 -10.86 6.07 -24.34
C GLY A 54 -10.83 5.40 -22.97
N THR A 55 -9.61 5.19 -22.46
CA THR A 55 -9.32 4.50 -21.20
C THR A 55 -8.67 5.40 -20.17
N ALA A 56 -8.57 6.70 -20.45
CA ALA A 56 -8.04 7.67 -19.49
C ALA A 56 -9.07 7.93 -18.37
N PRO A 57 -8.64 8.34 -17.17
CA PRO A 57 -9.54 8.73 -16.09
C PRO A 57 -10.58 9.79 -16.50
N GLU A 58 -10.22 10.71 -17.41
CA GLU A 58 -11.14 11.71 -17.96
C GLU A 58 -12.29 11.10 -18.76
N ASP A 59 -12.09 9.95 -19.41
CA ASP A 59 -13.15 9.25 -20.15
C ASP A 59 -14.16 8.58 -19.20
N CYS A 60 -13.76 8.31 -17.96
CA CYS A 60 -14.61 7.74 -16.91
C CYS A 60 -15.34 8.83 -16.10
N ALA A 61 -14.76 10.02 -15.99
CA ALA A 61 -15.24 11.11 -15.14
C ALA A 61 -16.72 11.52 -15.36
N PRO A 62 -17.29 11.52 -16.59
CA PRO A 62 -18.69 11.91 -16.79
C PRO A 62 -19.70 11.07 -15.99
N CYS A 63 -19.38 9.79 -15.73
CA CYS A 63 -20.24 8.88 -14.95
C CYS A 63 -19.68 8.58 -13.56
N HIS A 64 -18.37 8.74 -13.35
CA HIS A 64 -17.66 8.33 -12.14
C HIS A 64 -16.84 9.46 -11.50
N ALA A 65 -17.31 10.70 -11.60
CA ALA A 65 -16.59 11.90 -11.13
C ALA A 65 -16.01 11.77 -9.71
N ALA A 66 -16.82 11.35 -8.73
CA ALA A 66 -16.36 11.19 -7.35
C ALA A 66 -15.24 10.15 -7.18
N ILE A 67 -15.24 9.07 -7.99
CA ILE A 67 -14.17 8.05 -7.98
C ILE A 67 -12.90 8.62 -8.62
N VAL A 68 -13.05 9.39 -9.70
CA VAL A 68 -11.92 10.05 -10.36
C VAL A 68 -11.29 11.08 -9.43
N ASP A 69 -12.07 11.86 -8.68
CA ASP A 69 -11.54 12.84 -7.73
C ASP A 69 -10.82 12.19 -6.55
N GLU A 70 -11.34 11.07 -6.03
CA GLU A 70 -10.64 10.26 -5.03
C GLU A 70 -9.30 9.73 -5.57
N TRP A 71 -9.31 9.15 -6.77
CA TRP A 71 -8.10 8.63 -7.40
C TRP A 71 -7.07 9.74 -7.64
N ARG A 72 -7.48 10.92 -8.11
CA ARG A 72 -6.59 12.08 -8.34
C ARG A 72 -5.80 12.48 -7.09
N ALA A 73 -6.39 12.33 -5.90
CA ALA A 73 -5.73 12.63 -4.63
C ALA A 73 -4.79 11.52 -4.14
N SER A 74 -4.79 10.36 -4.79
CA SER A 74 -4.08 9.16 -4.33
C SER A 74 -2.62 9.10 -4.77
N GLY A 75 -1.83 8.27 -4.07
CA GLY A 75 -0.47 7.92 -4.50
C GLY A 75 -0.42 7.21 -5.86
N HIS A 76 -1.50 6.54 -6.28
CA HIS A 76 -1.59 5.86 -7.57
C HIS A 76 -1.63 6.85 -8.75
N ALA A 77 -2.42 7.93 -8.64
CA ALA A 77 -2.44 8.97 -9.66
C ALA A 77 -1.08 9.67 -9.80
N MET A 78 -0.40 9.86 -8.67
CA MET A 78 0.93 10.49 -8.61
C MET A 78 2.08 9.50 -8.83
N ALA A 79 1.83 8.21 -9.10
CA ALA A 79 2.87 7.18 -9.00
C ALA A 79 4.10 7.50 -9.86
N TRP A 80 3.90 7.94 -11.10
CA TRP A 80 5.00 8.37 -11.95
C TRP A 80 5.55 9.74 -11.57
N THR A 81 4.71 10.73 -11.28
CA THR A 81 5.13 12.12 -11.07
C THR A 81 5.61 12.44 -9.65
N ASP A 82 5.58 11.45 -8.75
CA ASP A 82 6.03 11.62 -7.37
C ASP A 82 7.51 12.09 -7.35
N PRO A 83 7.82 13.21 -6.70
CA PRO A 83 9.16 13.79 -6.78
C PRO A 83 10.22 12.93 -6.08
N ILE A 84 9.85 12.13 -5.08
CA ILE A 84 10.77 11.20 -4.43
C ILE A 84 11.09 10.06 -5.41
N PHE A 85 10.06 9.48 -6.01
CA PHE A 85 10.24 8.44 -7.03
C PHE A 85 11.05 8.96 -8.23
N GLN A 86 10.76 10.16 -8.74
CA GLN A 86 11.51 10.75 -9.86
C GLN A 86 12.98 10.98 -9.50
N GLY A 87 13.27 11.39 -8.27
CA GLY A 87 14.65 11.49 -7.78
C GLY A 87 15.36 10.13 -7.71
N GLU A 88 14.65 9.07 -7.33
CA GLU A 88 15.19 7.69 -7.30
C GLU A 88 15.39 7.13 -8.71
N TYR A 89 14.40 7.30 -9.57
CA TYR A 89 14.44 6.85 -10.96
C TYR A 89 15.55 7.55 -11.75
N GLY A 90 15.82 8.83 -11.46
CA GLY A 90 16.95 9.55 -12.05
C GLY A 90 18.32 8.99 -11.66
N ILE A 91 18.44 8.31 -10.52
CA ILE A 91 19.67 7.64 -10.09
C ILE A 91 19.79 6.26 -10.76
N GLU A 92 18.69 5.50 -10.77
CA GLU A 92 18.64 4.14 -11.32
C GLU A 92 17.39 3.93 -12.19
N PRO A 93 17.44 4.30 -13.49
CA PRO A 93 16.28 4.34 -14.37
C PRO A 93 15.92 2.95 -14.94
N ASP A 94 15.63 1.98 -14.06
CA ASP A 94 15.31 0.62 -14.48
C ASP A 94 13.92 0.53 -15.13
N LYS A 95 13.79 -0.26 -16.20
CA LYS A 95 12.50 -0.42 -16.90
C LYS A 95 11.40 -0.93 -15.96
N SER A 96 11.73 -1.84 -15.05
CA SER A 96 10.76 -2.50 -14.17
C SER A 96 10.03 -1.54 -13.25
N CYS A 97 10.67 -0.42 -12.87
CA CYS A 97 10.02 0.64 -12.09
C CYS A 97 8.76 1.17 -12.79
N ARG A 98 8.80 1.27 -14.13
CA ARG A 98 7.70 1.78 -14.94
C ARG A 98 6.51 0.84 -14.98
N ASP A 99 6.74 -0.47 -14.85
CA ASP A 99 5.70 -1.49 -14.88
C ASP A 99 4.75 -1.33 -13.67
N CYS A 100 5.16 -0.64 -12.59
CA CYS A 100 4.32 -0.29 -11.45
C CYS A 100 3.96 1.20 -11.38
N HIS A 101 4.86 2.11 -11.76
CA HIS A 101 4.64 3.55 -11.60
C HIS A 101 3.90 4.19 -12.79
N ALA A 102 3.90 3.56 -13.97
CA ALA A 102 3.17 3.98 -15.16
C ALA A 102 2.84 2.77 -16.07
N PRO A 103 2.06 1.79 -15.56
CA PRO A 103 1.88 0.47 -16.20
C PRO A 103 1.31 0.52 -17.62
N GLN A 104 0.64 1.61 -18.00
CA GLN A 104 0.06 1.79 -19.33
C GLN A 104 1.04 2.36 -20.37
N SER A 105 2.30 2.63 -19.99
CA SER A 105 3.31 3.13 -20.91
C SER A 105 3.66 2.06 -21.97
N PRO A 106 3.65 2.38 -23.28
CA PRO A 106 3.83 1.41 -24.37
C PRO A 106 5.29 0.94 -24.59
N GLY A 107 6.14 1.00 -23.56
CA GLY A 107 7.51 0.44 -23.60
C GLY A 107 8.67 1.45 -23.62
N GLY A 108 8.39 2.76 -23.44
CA GLY A 108 9.40 3.81 -23.26
C GLY A 108 9.27 4.51 -21.91
N GLU A 109 10.08 5.55 -21.70
CA GLU A 109 9.85 6.47 -20.58
C GLU A 109 8.43 7.06 -20.70
N PRO A 110 7.60 6.99 -19.64
CA PRO A 110 6.24 7.48 -19.66
C PRO A 110 6.16 8.95 -20.06
N ARG A 111 5.23 9.27 -20.97
CA ARG A 111 4.94 10.64 -21.43
C ARG A 111 3.43 10.85 -21.57
N GLY A 112 3.02 12.11 -21.63
CA GLY A 112 1.62 12.49 -21.84
C GLY A 112 0.70 11.86 -20.79
N VAL A 113 -0.39 11.25 -21.24
CA VAL A 113 -1.43 10.62 -20.40
C VAL A 113 -0.84 9.55 -19.47
N ALA A 114 0.01 8.66 -19.97
CA ALA A 114 0.58 7.57 -19.16
C ALA A 114 1.48 8.09 -18.03
N ALA A 115 2.21 9.18 -18.25
CA ALA A 115 2.99 9.84 -17.20
C ALA A 115 2.10 10.60 -16.22
N ARG A 116 1.14 11.36 -16.73
CA ARG A 116 0.23 12.19 -15.93
C ARG A 116 -0.65 11.36 -15.00
N ASP A 117 -1.09 10.19 -15.46
CA ASP A 117 -2.08 9.37 -14.76
C ASP A 117 -1.45 8.22 -13.96
N GLY A 118 -0.14 7.99 -14.06
CA GLY A 118 0.55 6.92 -13.33
C GLY A 118 -0.21 5.58 -13.37
N VAL A 119 -0.69 5.12 -12.21
CA VAL A 119 -1.63 4.00 -12.10
C VAL A 119 -3.06 4.52 -12.25
N GLY A 120 -3.49 4.71 -13.51
CA GLY A 120 -4.84 5.18 -13.86
C GLY A 120 -5.93 4.08 -13.83
N CYS A 121 -7.18 4.46 -14.15
CA CYS A 121 -8.35 3.57 -14.06
C CYS A 121 -8.15 2.25 -14.83
N ALA A 122 -7.71 2.33 -16.08
CA ALA A 122 -7.50 1.17 -16.93
C ALA A 122 -6.38 0.23 -16.46
N SER A 123 -5.50 0.68 -15.57
CA SER A 123 -4.45 -0.15 -14.99
C SER A 123 -5.06 -1.27 -14.15
N CYS A 124 -6.18 -1.00 -13.47
CA CYS A 124 -6.88 -2.00 -12.66
C CYS A 124 -8.15 -2.51 -13.33
N HIS A 125 -8.85 -1.66 -14.09
CA HIS A 125 -10.23 -1.90 -14.48
C HIS A 125 -10.45 -2.15 -15.96
N VAL A 126 -9.46 -2.19 -16.84
CA VAL A 126 -9.72 -2.43 -18.28
C VAL A 126 -8.89 -3.59 -18.80
N ARG A 127 -9.54 -4.64 -19.30
CA ARG A 127 -8.89 -5.73 -20.03
C ARG A 127 -9.74 -6.15 -21.21
N ASP A 128 -9.11 -6.26 -22.37
CA ASP A 128 -9.68 -6.87 -23.57
C ASP A 128 -11.08 -6.33 -23.92
N GLY A 129 -11.23 -5.00 -23.94
CA GLY A 129 -12.49 -4.33 -24.26
C GLY A 129 -13.56 -4.43 -23.17
N HIS A 130 -13.23 -4.89 -21.97
CA HIS A 130 -14.13 -4.97 -20.84
C HIS A 130 -13.67 -4.11 -19.67
N VAL A 131 -14.63 -3.53 -18.97
CA VAL A 131 -14.41 -2.94 -17.65
C VAL A 131 -14.51 -4.03 -16.58
N LEU A 132 -13.42 -4.29 -15.87
CA LEU A 132 -13.34 -5.26 -14.80
C LEU A 132 -14.03 -4.75 -13.54
N GLY A 133 -14.85 -5.59 -12.92
CA GLY A 133 -15.50 -5.31 -11.65
C GLY A 133 -15.55 -6.54 -10.75
N THR A 134 -15.92 -6.32 -9.49
CA THR A 134 -16.21 -7.41 -8.54
C THR A 134 -17.61 -7.99 -8.73
N THR A 135 -18.47 -7.30 -9.48
CA THR A 135 -19.84 -7.70 -9.82
C THR A 135 -20.13 -7.35 -11.28
N GLY A 136 -21.13 -7.99 -11.90
CA GLY A 136 -21.56 -7.66 -13.26
C GLY A 136 -22.42 -6.39 -13.38
N ARG A 137 -22.48 -5.55 -12.34
CA ARG A 137 -23.22 -4.29 -12.37
C ARG A 137 -22.57 -3.31 -13.37
N GLY A 138 -23.40 -2.52 -14.07
CA GLY A 138 -22.92 -1.49 -15.02
C GLY A 138 -22.80 -1.94 -16.47
N ALA A 139 -23.09 -3.20 -16.80
CA ALA A 139 -22.99 -3.77 -18.16
C ALA A 139 -23.85 -3.06 -19.24
N GLY A 140 -24.74 -2.14 -18.87
CA GLY A 140 -25.59 -1.39 -19.80
C GLY A 140 -24.93 -0.19 -20.48
N ALA A 141 -23.83 0.35 -19.94
CA ALA A 141 -23.15 1.54 -20.50
C ALA A 141 -21.86 1.18 -21.26
N HIS A 142 -21.18 0.11 -20.85
CA HIS A 142 -20.00 -0.45 -21.49
C HIS A 142 -19.89 -1.94 -21.10
N PRO A 143 -19.19 -2.78 -21.88
CA PRO A 143 -18.98 -4.19 -21.53
C PRO A 143 -18.30 -4.33 -20.17
N VAL A 144 -18.82 -5.24 -19.34
CA VAL A 144 -18.29 -5.54 -18.00
C VAL A 144 -17.89 -7.00 -17.91
N ALA A 145 -16.74 -7.25 -17.29
CA ALA A 145 -16.31 -8.59 -16.90
C ALA A 145 -16.04 -8.67 -15.40
N VAL A 146 -16.35 -9.80 -14.79
CA VAL A 146 -16.16 -10.03 -13.35
C VAL A 146 -14.83 -10.72 -13.11
N THR A 147 -14.06 -10.19 -12.16
CA THR A 147 -12.86 -10.86 -11.65
C THR A 147 -12.84 -10.86 -10.11
N PRO A 148 -12.66 -12.03 -9.47
CA PRO A 148 -12.49 -12.10 -8.02
C PRO A 148 -11.26 -11.34 -7.51
N ALA A 149 -10.22 -11.18 -8.34
CA ALA A 149 -8.97 -10.56 -7.93
C ALA A 149 -9.14 -9.10 -7.48
N LEU A 150 -10.12 -8.36 -8.04
CA LEU A 150 -10.43 -6.99 -7.58
C LEU A 150 -11.05 -6.96 -6.18
N ALA A 151 -11.54 -8.09 -5.67
CA ALA A 151 -12.13 -8.20 -4.34
C ALA A 151 -11.14 -8.71 -3.28
N THR A 152 -9.95 -9.17 -3.67
CA THR A 152 -8.94 -9.78 -2.78
C THR A 152 -7.59 -9.08 -2.89
N ALA A 153 -6.66 -9.39 -1.97
CA ALA A 153 -5.31 -8.85 -1.99
C ALA A 153 -4.52 -9.17 -3.28
N GLU A 154 -4.93 -10.20 -4.03
CA GLU A 154 -4.29 -10.59 -5.29
C GLU A 154 -4.33 -9.47 -6.35
N GLY A 155 -5.37 -8.64 -6.37
CA GLY A 155 -5.45 -7.47 -7.26
C GLY A 155 -4.38 -6.41 -6.98
N CYS A 156 -3.78 -6.42 -5.78
CA CYS A 156 -2.70 -5.50 -5.38
C CYS A 156 -1.31 -6.13 -5.53
N ARG A 157 -1.23 -7.48 -5.53
CA ARG A 157 0.01 -8.25 -5.40
C ARG A 157 1.05 -7.91 -6.47
N ALA A 158 0.64 -7.71 -7.72
CA ALA A 158 1.54 -7.49 -8.85
C ALA A 158 2.50 -6.30 -8.64
N CYS A 159 2.04 -5.23 -7.99
CA CYS A 159 2.85 -4.05 -7.70
C CYS A 159 3.33 -3.99 -6.25
N HIS A 160 2.71 -4.75 -5.34
CA HIS A 160 3.04 -4.74 -3.90
C HIS A 160 3.79 -6.00 -3.42
N GLN A 161 4.31 -6.82 -4.35
CA GLN A 161 5.14 -7.98 -4.06
C GLN A 161 6.06 -8.29 -5.24
N PHE A 162 7.33 -7.88 -5.15
CA PHE A 162 8.30 -8.14 -6.21
C PHE A 162 9.74 -8.27 -5.69
N PRO A 163 10.53 -9.16 -6.31
CA PRO A 163 11.92 -9.37 -5.93
C PRO A 163 12.80 -8.24 -6.42
N PHE A 164 14.05 -8.22 -5.96
CA PHE A 164 15.08 -7.41 -6.61
C PHE A 164 15.26 -7.85 -8.07
N PRO A 165 15.53 -6.89 -8.99
CA PRO A 165 15.91 -7.25 -10.34
C PRO A 165 17.24 -8.03 -10.32
N PRO A 166 17.47 -8.93 -11.30
CA PRO A 166 18.76 -9.58 -11.45
C PRO A 166 19.88 -8.55 -11.58
N ALA A 167 21.03 -8.84 -10.97
CA ALA A 167 22.18 -7.96 -11.14
C ALA A 167 22.65 -7.92 -12.59
N GLN A 168 23.03 -6.71 -13.02
CA GLN A 168 23.58 -6.47 -14.35
C GLN A 168 24.94 -7.16 -14.49
N PRO A 169 25.33 -7.60 -15.71
CA PRO A 169 26.65 -8.15 -15.95
C PRO A 169 27.77 -7.21 -15.48
N GLY A 170 28.71 -7.73 -14.69
CA GLY A 170 29.83 -6.96 -14.15
C GLY A 170 29.54 -6.19 -12.86
N ALA A 171 28.35 -6.33 -12.26
CA ALA A 171 28.07 -5.78 -10.93
C ALA A 171 28.93 -6.47 -9.85
N ASN A 172 29.48 -5.69 -8.92
CA ASN A 172 30.27 -6.20 -7.79
C ASN A 172 29.41 -6.89 -6.72
N PHE A 173 28.12 -6.57 -6.68
CA PHE A 173 27.14 -7.17 -5.77
C PHE A 173 25.80 -7.41 -6.47
N ALA A 174 25.01 -8.31 -5.91
CA ALA A 174 23.64 -8.61 -6.30
C ALA A 174 22.79 -8.87 -5.06
N TYR A 175 21.47 -8.83 -5.19
CA TYR A 175 20.59 -9.39 -4.17
C TYR A 175 20.38 -10.88 -4.40
N ALA A 176 20.28 -11.64 -3.31
CA ALA A 176 20.12 -13.09 -3.36
C ALA A 176 18.84 -13.48 -4.13
N PRO A 177 18.85 -14.61 -4.87
CA PRO A 177 17.63 -15.12 -5.47
C PRO A 177 16.52 -15.32 -4.42
N GLY A 178 15.39 -14.64 -4.60
CA GLY A 178 14.28 -14.67 -3.66
C GLY A 178 14.29 -13.56 -2.60
N ALA A 179 15.30 -12.69 -2.59
CA ALA A 179 15.28 -11.44 -1.83
C ALA A 179 14.21 -10.50 -2.38
N TRP A 180 13.43 -9.89 -1.48
CA TRP A 180 12.28 -9.07 -1.83
C TRP A 180 12.61 -7.59 -1.76
N LEU A 181 12.53 -6.88 -2.90
CA LEU A 181 12.56 -5.42 -2.88
C LEU A 181 11.29 -4.90 -2.21
N GLN A 182 10.13 -5.44 -2.57
CA GLN A 182 8.87 -5.18 -1.88
C GLN A 182 8.18 -6.49 -1.44
N ASP A 183 7.92 -6.63 -0.13
CA ASP A 183 7.42 -7.87 0.49
C ASP A 183 6.03 -7.72 1.14
N THR A 184 5.28 -6.67 0.80
CA THR A 184 4.05 -6.28 1.51
C THR A 184 2.96 -7.35 1.49
N HIS A 185 2.71 -7.98 0.33
CA HIS A 185 1.67 -9.00 0.22
C HIS A 185 2.00 -10.23 1.06
N ARG A 186 3.26 -10.69 1.05
CA ARG A 186 3.71 -11.85 1.82
C ARG A 186 3.75 -11.58 3.31
N GLU A 187 4.13 -10.37 3.72
CA GLU A 187 3.99 -9.91 5.11
C GLU A 187 2.53 -10.00 5.55
N TRP A 188 1.59 -9.51 4.72
CA TRP A 188 0.16 -9.58 4.99
C TRP A 188 -0.38 -11.00 5.03
N SER A 189 -0.05 -11.84 4.05
CA SER A 189 -0.60 -13.19 3.93
C SER A 189 -0.24 -14.08 5.10
N LYS A 190 0.89 -13.79 5.77
CA LYS A 190 1.37 -14.50 6.96
C LYS A 190 0.88 -13.90 8.28
N SER A 191 0.25 -12.74 8.25
CA SER A 191 -0.27 -12.06 9.43
C SER A 191 -1.61 -12.65 9.90
N GLN A 192 -1.97 -12.37 11.15
CA GLN A 192 -3.31 -12.63 11.69
C GLN A 192 -4.42 -11.92 10.90
N VAL A 193 -4.12 -10.76 10.30
CA VAL A 193 -5.08 -9.99 9.50
C VAL A 193 -5.36 -10.68 8.16
N GLY A 194 -4.31 -11.13 7.47
CA GLY A 194 -4.45 -11.85 6.19
C GLY A 194 -5.07 -13.23 6.37
N THR A 195 -4.60 -14.01 7.35
CA THR A 195 -5.19 -15.31 7.71
C THR A 195 -6.62 -15.19 8.24
N GLY A 196 -6.98 -14.04 8.83
CA GLY A 196 -8.34 -13.70 9.23
C GLY A 196 -9.27 -13.23 8.09
N GLY A 197 -8.78 -13.19 6.84
CA GLY A 197 -9.59 -12.84 5.66
C GLY A 197 -9.86 -11.35 5.49
N ILE A 198 -9.06 -10.47 6.11
CA ILE A 198 -9.16 -9.02 5.92
C ILE A 198 -8.18 -8.61 4.81
N ASP A 199 -8.71 -8.43 3.60
CA ASP A 199 -7.92 -8.00 2.43
C ASP A 199 -7.51 -6.52 2.47
N CYS A 200 -6.54 -6.16 1.62
CA CYS A 200 -5.98 -4.81 1.47
C CYS A 200 -7.07 -3.73 1.32
N GLN A 201 -8.11 -4.02 0.53
CA GLN A 201 -9.24 -3.13 0.24
C GLN A 201 -10.05 -2.76 1.49
N ALA A 202 -9.99 -3.54 2.58
CA ALA A 202 -10.70 -3.21 3.80
C ALA A 202 -10.20 -1.90 4.43
N CYS A 203 -8.88 -1.67 4.39
CA CYS A 203 -8.22 -0.48 4.94
C CYS A 203 -7.87 0.55 3.87
N HIS A 204 -7.37 0.10 2.71
CA HIS A 204 -6.89 0.98 1.64
C HIS A 204 -7.97 1.32 0.59
N MET A 205 -9.15 0.72 0.67
CA MET A 205 -10.32 1.12 -0.12
C MET A 205 -11.56 1.14 0.79
N PRO A 206 -11.57 1.97 1.84
CA PRO A 206 -12.63 1.93 2.84
C PRO A 206 -14.00 2.15 2.18
N ARG A 207 -15.03 1.57 2.79
CA ARG A 207 -16.40 1.77 2.32
C ARG A 207 -16.81 3.22 2.60
N VAL A 208 -17.30 3.90 1.57
CA VAL A 208 -17.83 5.27 1.64
C VAL A 208 -19.27 5.29 1.15
N ARG A 209 -20.08 6.15 1.75
CA ARG A 209 -21.48 6.35 1.35
C ARG A 209 -21.56 7.48 0.33
N VAL A 210 -22.22 7.21 -0.79
CA VAL A 210 -22.55 8.22 -1.80
C VAL A 210 -23.68 9.09 -1.25
N PRO A 211 -23.47 10.40 -1.01
CA PRO A 211 -24.49 11.24 -0.40
C PRO A 211 -25.80 11.28 -1.18
N GLU A 212 -25.72 11.32 -2.51
CA GLU A 212 -26.86 11.55 -3.41
C GLU A 212 -27.77 10.30 -3.51
N THR A 213 -27.18 9.11 -3.58
CA THR A 213 -27.91 7.85 -3.80
C THR A 213 -28.07 7.03 -2.53
N GLY A 214 -27.24 7.28 -1.51
CA GLY A 214 -27.14 6.41 -0.36
C GLY A 214 -26.57 5.03 -0.68
N GLU A 215 -25.92 4.84 -1.82
CA GLU A 215 -25.18 3.60 -2.09
C GLU A 215 -23.87 3.57 -1.31
N THR A 216 -23.43 2.39 -0.88
CA THR A 216 -22.11 2.20 -0.29
C THR A 216 -21.18 1.62 -1.35
N ARG A 217 -20.05 2.28 -1.59
CA ARG A 217 -19.01 1.83 -2.53
C ARG A 217 -17.63 1.84 -1.87
N ARG A 218 -16.63 1.34 -2.60
CA ARG A 218 -15.22 1.42 -2.21
C ARG A 218 -14.65 2.79 -2.61
N SER A 219 -13.89 3.41 -1.70
CA SER A 219 -13.11 4.60 -2.01
C SER A 219 -11.89 4.25 -2.85
N HIS A 220 -11.54 5.11 -3.79
CA HIS A 220 -10.32 5.04 -4.60
C HIS A 220 -9.28 6.08 -4.17
N ALA A 221 -9.36 6.57 -2.93
CA ALA A 221 -8.38 7.51 -2.38
C ALA A 221 -7.06 6.81 -1.97
N PHE A 222 -7.09 5.49 -1.76
CA PHE A 222 -5.94 4.66 -1.40
C PHE A 222 -5.08 5.26 -0.26
N PRO A 223 -5.67 5.49 0.94
CA PRO A 223 -4.93 6.08 2.05
C PRO A 223 -3.70 5.25 2.39
N GLY A 224 -2.59 5.92 2.69
CA GLY A 224 -1.28 5.31 2.91
C GLY A 224 -0.39 6.23 3.74
N MET A 225 0.90 6.32 3.38
CA MET A 225 1.86 7.21 4.07
C MET A 225 1.42 8.68 4.12
N ARG A 226 0.59 9.14 3.19
CA ARG A 226 0.08 10.53 3.16
C ARG A 226 -1.15 10.76 4.04
N ASP A 227 -1.74 9.71 4.61
CA ASP A 227 -2.95 9.80 5.43
C ASP A 227 -2.59 9.82 6.93
N PRO A 228 -2.73 10.97 7.62
CA PRO A 228 -2.37 11.08 9.03
C PRO A 228 -3.27 10.23 9.93
N GLY A 229 -4.54 10.01 9.55
CA GLY A 229 -5.47 9.22 10.33
C GLY A 229 -5.12 7.73 10.32
N LEU A 230 -4.63 7.23 9.19
CA LEU A 230 -4.13 5.87 9.04
C LEU A 230 -2.82 5.70 9.82
N LEU A 231 -1.87 6.63 9.68
CA LEU A 231 -0.58 6.58 10.38
C LEU A 231 -0.75 6.63 11.91
N ALA A 232 -1.63 7.48 12.44
CA ALA A 232 -1.86 7.61 13.87
C ALA A 232 -2.35 6.31 14.54
N ARG A 233 -2.85 5.34 13.76
CA ARG A 233 -3.29 4.03 14.27
C ARG A 233 -2.34 2.90 13.90
N ALA A 234 -1.25 3.17 13.19
CA ALA A 234 -0.40 2.13 12.63
C ALA A 234 0.42 1.37 13.70
N VAL A 235 0.95 2.09 14.67
CA VAL A 235 1.80 1.55 15.75
C VAL A 235 1.28 2.04 17.10
N LYS A 236 1.15 1.12 18.05
CA LYS A 236 0.91 1.47 19.45
C LYS A 236 2.25 1.60 20.14
N VAL A 237 2.53 2.77 20.71
CA VAL A 237 3.80 3.06 21.38
C VAL A 237 3.56 3.14 22.88
N THR A 238 4.24 2.31 23.63
CA THR A 238 4.25 2.35 25.10
C THR A 238 5.63 2.78 25.57
N VAL A 239 5.69 3.77 26.46
CA VAL A 239 6.94 4.31 27.00
C VAL A 239 6.86 4.38 28.52
N ALA A 240 7.90 3.93 29.20
CA ALA A 240 8.11 4.14 30.63
C ALA A 240 9.50 4.74 30.85
N ALA A 241 9.62 5.68 31.79
CA ALA A 241 10.89 6.34 32.09
C ALA A 241 11.15 6.31 33.60
N ARG A 242 12.35 5.91 34.00
CA ARG A 242 12.75 5.73 35.39
C ARG A 242 14.12 6.36 35.66
N ARG A 243 14.24 7.12 36.75
CA ARG A 243 15.51 7.70 37.18
C ARG A 243 16.30 6.72 38.02
N ARG A 244 17.58 6.56 37.67
CA ARG A 244 18.60 5.84 38.45
C ARG A 244 19.82 6.75 38.63
N GLY A 245 19.82 7.55 39.69
CA GLY A 245 20.85 8.58 39.90
C GLY A 245 20.79 9.66 38.82
N GLY A 246 21.93 9.92 38.16
CA GLY A 246 22.05 10.90 37.07
C GLY A 246 21.59 10.41 35.70
N VAL A 247 21.09 9.18 35.60
CA VAL A 247 20.65 8.55 34.34
C VAL A 247 19.13 8.32 34.37
N VAL A 248 18.50 8.45 33.21
CA VAL A 248 17.10 8.11 32.96
C VAL A 248 17.07 6.88 32.08
N ASP A 249 16.61 5.75 32.63
CA ASP A 249 16.33 4.52 31.89
C ASP A 249 14.96 4.67 31.22
N VAL A 250 14.87 4.46 29.91
CA VAL A 250 13.63 4.56 29.13
C VAL A 250 13.36 3.23 28.42
N ASP A 251 12.23 2.62 28.76
CA ASP A 251 11.71 1.42 28.12
C ASP A 251 10.67 1.84 27.06
N VAL A 252 10.88 1.44 25.81
CA VAL A 252 9.93 1.68 24.71
C VAL A 252 9.52 0.37 24.08
N ARG A 253 8.22 0.15 23.91
CA ARG A 253 7.64 -1.00 23.19
C ARG A 253 6.78 -0.52 22.03
N LEU A 254 6.99 -1.09 20.85
CA LEU A 254 6.32 -0.73 19.60
C LEU A 254 5.46 -1.87 19.07
N GLU A 255 4.16 -1.85 19.37
CA GLU A 255 3.25 -2.92 18.99
C GLU A 255 2.50 -2.64 17.68
N PRO A 256 2.16 -3.68 16.91
CA PRO A 256 1.26 -3.53 15.77
C PRO A 256 -0.07 -2.90 16.19
N GLY A 257 -0.47 -1.82 15.51
CA GLY A 257 -1.76 -1.19 15.66
C GLY A 257 -2.78 -1.76 14.66
N ALA A 258 -3.45 -0.86 13.93
CA ALA A 258 -4.38 -1.20 12.85
C ALA A 258 -3.63 -1.42 11.52
N ILE A 259 -2.73 -2.40 11.48
CA ILE A 259 -1.94 -2.78 10.31
C ILE A 259 -2.11 -4.26 9.98
N GLY A 260 -1.99 -4.62 8.70
CA GLY A 260 -2.00 -6.02 8.24
C GLY A 260 -0.65 -6.55 7.78
N HIS A 261 0.35 -5.69 7.61
CA HIS A 261 1.70 -5.99 7.16
C HIS A 261 2.70 -5.37 8.15
N ALA A 262 4.02 -5.50 7.90
CA ALA A 262 5.01 -4.85 8.76
C ALA A 262 4.91 -3.32 8.68
N PHE A 263 5.46 -2.62 9.66
CA PHE A 263 5.54 -1.16 9.67
C PHE A 263 6.98 -0.66 9.86
N PRO A 264 7.51 0.13 8.91
CA PRO A 264 6.95 0.40 7.57
C PRO A 264 7.09 -0.80 6.61
N THR A 265 6.06 -1.06 5.82
CA THR A 265 6.16 -1.98 4.66
C THR A 265 6.60 -1.21 3.40
N GLY A 266 6.80 -1.93 2.30
CA GLY A 266 7.08 -1.35 0.98
C GLY A 266 8.47 -1.73 0.48
N ASP A 267 9.07 -0.82 -0.27
CA ASP A 267 10.45 -0.91 -0.76
C ASP A 267 11.48 -0.88 0.38
N MET A 268 12.77 -0.95 0.02
CA MET A 268 13.86 -0.96 0.99
C MET A 268 14.26 0.41 1.54
N PHE A 269 13.73 1.49 0.97
CA PHE A 269 14.10 2.85 1.32
C PHE A 269 13.26 3.39 2.47
N ARG A 270 12.02 2.91 2.62
CA ARG A 270 11.13 3.27 3.72
C ARG A 270 11.70 2.81 5.06
N GLN A 271 11.66 3.72 6.04
CA GLN A 271 12.09 3.44 7.40
C GLN A 271 11.31 4.30 8.39
N ALA A 272 11.17 3.81 9.61
CA ALA A 272 10.68 4.62 10.71
C ALA A 272 11.83 4.99 11.64
N VAL A 273 11.73 6.14 12.30
CA VAL A 273 12.72 6.60 13.28
C VAL A 273 11.99 6.92 14.57
N LEU A 274 12.34 6.19 15.62
CA LEU A 274 11.95 6.50 17.00
C LEU A 274 13.02 7.43 17.59
N ARG A 275 12.63 8.63 17.97
CA ARG A 275 13.46 9.57 18.74
C ARG A 275 12.94 9.65 20.16
N VAL A 276 13.84 9.55 21.12
CA VAL A 276 13.54 9.70 22.54
C VAL A 276 14.50 10.73 23.11
N ARG A 277 13.98 11.73 23.80
CA ARG A 277 14.80 12.80 24.40
C ARG A 277 14.29 13.18 25.76
N THR A 278 15.19 13.59 26.65
CA THR A 278 14.76 14.31 27.85
C THR A 278 14.32 15.72 27.50
N VAL A 279 13.38 16.24 28.28
CA VAL A 279 12.99 17.66 28.25
C VAL A 279 13.95 18.42 29.20
N GLU A 280 14.13 19.73 29.05
CA GLU A 280 15.02 20.62 29.85
C GLU A 280 16.51 20.78 29.41
N ALA A 281 17.29 21.62 30.12
CA ALA A 281 18.56 22.23 29.66
C ALA A 281 19.77 21.29 29.57
N ASP A 282 19.68 20.09 30.15
CA ASP A 282 20.61 18.97 30.05
C ASP A 282 20.03 17.86 29.14
N ALA A 283 19.38 18.27 28.03
CA ALA A 283 18.74 17.38 27.08
C ALA A 283 19.74 16.36 26.53
N ASP A 284 19.42 15.08 26.73
CA ASP A 284 20.07 13.95 26.08
C ASP A 284 19.04 13.23 25.21
N ALA A 285 19.49 12.61 24.13
CA ALA A 285 18.61 11.99 23.15
C ALA A 285 19.23 10.73 22.56
N ASP A 286 18.36 9.80 22.18
CA ASP A 286 18.73 8.60 21.47
C ASP A 286 17.72 8.32 20.35
N GLU A 287 18.19 7.68 19.28
CA GLU A 287 17.40 7.34 18.11
C GLU A 287 17.50 5.85 17.76
N ARG A 288 16.38 5.28 17.32
CA ARG A 288 16.32 3.92 16.80
C ARG A 288 15.69 3.94 15.41
N VAL A 289 16.38 3.31 14.46
CA VAL A 289 15.92 3.18 13.08
C VAL A 289 15.26 1.82 12.90
N LEU A 290 14.04 1.83 12.37
CA LEU A 290 13.23 0.66 12.08
C LEU A 290 13.15 0.45 10.57
N LYS A 291 13.86 -0.57 10.08
CA LYS A 291 13.89 -0.96 8.67
C LYS A 291 14.36 -2.41 8.47
N ARG A 292 14.29 -2.86 7.22
CA ARG A 292 15.04 -4.03 6.76
C ARG A 292 16.49 -3.63 6.51
N TRP A 293 17.41 -4.28 7.20
CA TRP A 293 18.86 -4.10 7.01
C TRP A 293 19.35 -5.15 6.03
N PHE A 294 19.86 -4.68 4.90
CA PHE A 294 20.44 -5.55 3.87
C PHE A 294 21.95 -5.58 4.03
N GLY A 295 22.53 -6.77 4.00
CA GLY A 295 23.95 -6.98 4.20
C GLY A 295 24.47 -8.15 3.36
N PRO A 296 25.80 -8.27 3.24
CA PRO A 296 26.41 -9.32 2.44
C PRO A 296 26.18 -10.71 3.07
N LEU A 297 25.91 -11.68 2.22
CA LEU A 297 25.87 -13.10 2.54
C LEU A 297 27.27 -13.71 2.41
N ARG A 298 27.44 -14.89 2.99
CA ARG A 298 28.68 -15.67 2.83
C ARG A 298 28.77 -16.33 1.46
N GLU A 299 27.64 -16.70 0.87
CA GLU A 299 27.61 -17.25 -0.48
C GLU A 299 27.83 -16.17 -1.53
N LEU A 300 28.59 -16.51 -2.57
CA LEU A 300 28.74 -15.69 -3.77
C LEU A 300 27.72 -16.09 -4.82
N GLY A 301 27.38 -15.15 -5.70
CA GLY A 301 26.60 -15.41 -6.88
C GLY A 301 27.37 -16.26 -7.90
N GLU A 302 26.68 -16.78 -8.89
CA GLU A 302 27.26 -17.63 -9.93
C GLU A 302 28.40 -16.96 -10.71
N ARG A 303 28.47 -15.63 -10.73
CA ARG A 303 29.52 -14.85 -11.40
C ARG A 303 30.57 -14.33 -10.42
N GLY A 304 30.56 -14.77 -9.17
CA GLY A 304 31.49 -14.36 -8.12
C GLY A 304 31.14 -13.03 -7.45
N GLU A 305 29.98 -12.45 -7.73
CA GLU A 305 29.50 -11.24 -7.05
C GLU A 305 29.09 -11.52 -5.60
N THR A 306 29.19 -10.52 -4.73
CA THR A 306 28.69 -10.65 -3.36
C THR A 306 27.17 -10.62 -3.35
N LEU A 307 26.52 -11.63 -2.77
CA LEU A 307 25.07 -11.62 -2.59
C LEU A 307 24.67 -10.83 -1.35
N HIS A 308 23.56 -10.11 -1.42
CA HIS A 308 22.97 -9.37 -0.31
C HIS A 308 21.55 -9.87 -0.04
N ASP A 309 21.17 -9.95 1.23
CA ASP A 309 19.78 -10.18 1.66
C ASP A 309 19.53 -9.46 2.99
N VAL A 310 18.32 -9.58 3.52
CA VAL A 310 17.94 -9.07 4.83
C VAL A 310 18.73 -9.83 5.91
N VAL A 311 19.67 -9.14 6.56
CA VAL A 311 20.47 -9.66 7.68
C VAL A 311 19.81 -9.36 9.03
N GLU A 312 18.96 -8.33 9.08
CA GLU A 312 18.19 -7.96 10.27
C GLU A 312 16.91 -7.21 9.85
N ASP A 313 15.80 -7.45 10.55
CA ASP A 313 14.57 -6.68 10.38
C ASP A 313 14.14 -6.09 11.73
N THR A 314 14.25 -4.77 11.83
CA THR A 314 13.98 -3.99 13.06
C THR A 314 12.61 -3.34 13.05
N ARG A 315 11.81 -3.59 12.02
CA ARG A 315 10.47 -3.02 11.86
C ARG A 315 9.50 -3.57 12.90
N VAL A 316 8.38 -2.87 13.08
CA VAL A 316 7.24 -3.46 13.77
C VAL A 316 6.69 -4.58 12.88
N PRO A 317 6.63 -5.84 13.34
CA PRO A 317 6.19 -6.95 12.50
C PRO A 317 4.69 -6.84 12.18
N ALA A 318 4.24 -7.58 11.16
CA ALA A 318 2.80 -7.76 10.97
C ALA A 318 2.18 -8.48 12.19
N PRO A 319 0.89 -8.27 12.51
CA PRO A 319 0.26 -8.93 13.65
C PRO A 319 0.45 -10.46 13.62
N GLY A 320 1.04 -11.02 14.68
CA GLY A 320 1.32 -12.45 14.80
C GLY A 320 2.56 -12.97 14.04
N ALA A 321 3.31 -12.11 13.35
CA ALA A 321 4.51 -12.51 12.60
C ALA A 321 5.81 -12.50 13.43
N GLY A 322 5.77 -12.03 14.68
CA GLY A 322 6.93 -11.97 15.56
C GLY A 322 6.66 -11.11 16.81
N PRO A 323 7.61 -11.10 17.77
CA PRO A 323 7.52 -10.20 18.92
C PRO A 323 7.66 -8.74 18.47
N PRO A 324 6.94 -7.80 19.09
CA PRO A 324 7.13 -6.38 18.81
C PRO A 324 8.51 -5.90 19.29
N PRO A 325 9.11 -4.88 18.61
CA PRO A 325 10.36 -4.29 19.05
C PRO A 325 10.25 -3.68 20.45
N GLU A 326 11.28 -3.94 21.25
CA GLU A 326 11.49 -3.35 22.58
C GLU A 326 12.88 -2.70 22.62
N TYR A 327 12.95 -1.50 23.17
CA TYR A 327 14.20 -0.75 23.32
C TYR A 327 14.37 -0.33 24.78
N HIS A 328 15.58 -0.53 25.28
CA HIS A 328 16.04 0.00 26.56
C HIS A 328 17.09 1.07 26.28
N LEU A 329 16.77 2.32 26.60
CA LEU A 329 17.62 3.49 26.35
C LEU A 329 18.08 4.07 27.69
N SER A 330 19.26 4.66 27.73
CA SER A 330 19.79 5.32 28.94
C SER A 330 20.24 6.72 28.58
N LEU A 331 19.54 7.72 29.10
CA LEU A 331 19.77 9.14 28.83
C LEU A 331 20.44 9.81 30.05
N ARG A 332 21.58 10.48 29.85
CA ARG A 332 22.35 11.17 30.90
C ARG A 332 21.82 12.58 31.12
N SER A 333 20.75 12.66 31.89
CA SER A 333 20.06 13.91 32.19
C SER A 333 19.66 13.96 33.67
N PRO A 334 20.56 14.44 34.55
CA PRO A 334 20.33 14.46 35.99
C PRO A 334 19.14 15.32 36.43
N ALA A 335 18.80 16.38 35.70
CA ALA A 335 17.75 17.32 36.08
C ALA A 335 16.40 17.06 35.39
N ALA A 336 16.37 16.24 34.34
CA ALA A 336 15.16 16.01 33.57
C ALA A 336 13.96 15.53 34.40
N ARG A 337 12.76 15.98 34.06
CA ARG A 337 11.51 15.54 34.69
C ARG A 337 10.63 14.73 33.75
N GLU A 338 10.83 14.92 32.46
CA GLU A 338 10.02 14.30 31.42
C GLU A 338 10.90 13.76 30.30
N VAL A 339 10.38 12.72 29.64
CA VAL A 339 10.91 12.19 28.40
C VAL A 339 9.87 12.44 27.31
N ALA A 340 10.29 13.12 26.24
CA ALA A 340 9.51 13.26 25.02
C ALA A 340 9.97 12.20 24.01
N TRP A 341 9.01 11.65 23.27
CA TRP A 341 9.28 10.69 22.22
C TRP A 341 8.47 11.00 20.96
N GLU A 342 9.02 10.63 19.81
CA GLU A 342 8.38 10.76 18.51
C GLU A 342 8.76 9.58 17.62
N LEU A 343 7.75 8.97 16.99
CA LEU A 343 7.93 7.98 15.94
C LEU A 343 7.57 8.66 14.61
N GLU A 344 8.56 8.79 13.73
CA GLU A 344 8.37 9.30 12.38
C GLU A 344 8.47 8.19 11.35
N LEU A 345 7.69 8.31 10.27
CA LEU A 345 7.85 7.54 9.04
C LEU A 345 8.56 8.42 8.03
N LEU A 346 9.66 7.89 7.47
CA LEU A 346 10.47 8.55 6.48
C LEU A 346 10.33 7.83 5.14
N ALA A 347 10.25 8.62 4.08
CA ALA A 347 10.28 8.12 2.72
C ALA A 347 11.65 7.47 2.38
N ARG A 348 12.74 7.93 2.99
CA ARG A 348 14.12 7.51 2.71
C ARG A 348 14.98 7.49 3.98
N SER A 349 16.17 6.89 3.88
CA SER A 349 17.25 7.07 4.86
C SER A 349 17.55 8.56 5.09
N PRO A 350 17.81 9.04 6.32
CA PRO A 350 17.96 10.47 6.59
C PRO A 350 19.19 11.03 5.89
N ASP A 351 20.21 10.18 5.68
CA ASP A 351 21.46 10.52 4.98
C ASP A 351 21.33 10.53 3.45
N SER A 352 20.16 10.16 2.90
CA SER A 352 19.95 10.22 1.46
C SER A 352 19.99 11.67 0.99
N PRO A 353 20.73 12.01 -0.09
CA PRO A 353 20.71 13.36 -0.66
C PRO A 353 19.30 13.86 -1.00
N LEU A 354 18.41 12.94 -1.39
CA LEU A 354 17.00 13.25 -1.67
C LEU A 354 16.23 13.75 -0.43
N MET A 355 16.65 13.42 0.79
CA MET A 355 16.04 13.95 2.02
C MET A 355 16.36 15.43 2.27
N HIS A 356 17.32 15.99 1.53
CA HIS A 356 17.79 17.36 1.65
C HIS A 356 17.59 18.17 0.36
N ALA A 357 17.00 17.55 -0.67
CA ALA A 357 16.70 18.16 -1.95
C ALA A 357 15.69 19.30 -1.77
N PRO A 358 16.06 20.57 -2.08
CA PRO A 358 15.18 21.73 -1.86
C PRO A 358 13.90 21.68 -2.71
N GLU A 359 13.91 20.94 -3.82
CA GLU A 359 12.79 20.74 -4.73
C GLU A 359 11.77 19.72 -4.21
N ILE A 360 12.11 18.90 -3.21
CA ILE A 360 11.18 17.93 -2.62
C ILE A 360 10.58 18.52 -1.33
N PRO A 361 9.26 18.74 -1.28
CA PRO A 361 8.62 19.24 -0.06
C PRO A 361 8.90 18.34 1.15
N LYS A 362 9.23 18.94 2.30
CA LYS A 362 9.59 18.19 3.53
C LYS A 362 8.45 17.32 4.02
N GLU A 363 7.23 17.82 3.84
CA GLU A 363 5.99 17.10 4.03
C GLU A 363 5.73 16.09 2.92
N LEU A 364 6.68 15.64 2.12
CA LEU A 364 6.61 14.35 1.40
C LEU A 364 7.62 13.34 1.96
N LEU A 365 8.69 13.85 2.57
CA LEU A 365 9.83 13.09 3.05
C LEU A 365 9.62 12.52 4.46
N ARG A 366 8.88 13.22 5.32
CA ARG A 366 8.69 12.86 6.74
C ARG A 366 7.23 12.95 7.17
N ARG A 367 6.82 12.05 8.07
CA ARG A 367 5.50 12.04 8.69
C ARG A 367 5.58 11.64 10.14
N THR A 368 4.98 12.42 11.02
CA THR A 368 4.74 11.98 12.39
C THR A 368 3.71 10.84 12.39
N VAL A 369 4.09 9.70 12.96
CA VAL A 369 3.20 8.55 13.19
C VAL A 369 2.54 8.71 14.54
N ALA A 370 3.35 8.92 15.57
CA ALA A 370 2.89 9.15 16.94
C ALA A 370 3.96 9.94 17.70
N ARG A 371 3.54 10.65 18.75
CA ARG A 371 4.44 11.33 19.68
C ARG A 371 3.80 11.43 21.04
N GLY A 372 4.60 11.58 22.08
CA GLY A 372 4.10 11.72 23.44
C GLY A 372 5.16 12.18 24.41
N GLN A 373 4.74 12.35 25.66
CA GLN A 373 5.60 12.67 26.79
C GLN A 373 5.21 11.80 27.97
N VAL A 374 6.20 11.37 28.75
CA VAL A 374 5.99 10.64 30.00
C VAL A 374 6.81 11.28 31.11
N LYS A 375 6.28 11.25 32.33
CA LYS A 375 7.01 11.69 33.52
C LYS A 375 8.05 10.63 33.90
N ILE A 376 9.19 11.09 34.39
CA ILE A 376 10.24 10.22 34.91
C ILE A 376 9.89 9.80 36.34
N GLU A 377 9.72 8.51 36.57
CA GLU A 377 9.51 7.95 37.90
C GLU A 377 10.84 7.88 38.65
N VAL A 378 10.88 8.37 39.89
CA VAL A 378 12.05 8.24 40.75
C VAL A 378 11.98 6.90 41.46
N VAL A 379 12.85 5.96 41.08
CA VAL A 379 12.99 4.70 41.80
C VAL A 379 13.81 4.99 43.05
N ALA A 380 13.18 4.93 44.23
CA ALA A 380 13.91 4.99 45.49
C ALA A 380 14.90 3.82 45.49
N LEU A 381 16.20 4.12 45.52
CA LEU A 381 17.22 3.11 45.76
C LEU A 381 16.90 2.51 47.14
N ARG A 382 16.40 1.26 47.16
CA ARG A 382 16.40 0.49 48.40
C ARG A 382 17.86 0.39 48.81
N SER A 383 18.23 1.08 49.88
CA SER A 383 19.46 0.78 50.58
C SER A 383 19.37 -0.68 51.00
N ASP A 384 20.18 -1.55 50.41
CA ASP A 384 20.52 -2.83 51.02
C ASP A 384 21.32 -2.51 52.29
N ALA A 385 20.59 -2.11 53.32
CA ALA A 385 21.08 -1.93 54.66
C ALA A 385 20.76 -3.23 55.42
N GLY A 386 21.73 -4.13 55.39
CA GLY A 386 22.01 -5.05 56.50
C GLY A 386 21.14 -6.29 56.61
N ALA A 387 21.79 -7.44 56.47
CA ALA A 387 21.60 -8.53 57.42
C ALA A 387 22.98 -8.89 58.00
N PRO A 388 23.08 -9.11 59.32
CA PRO A 388 24.33 -9.18 60.08
C PRO A 388 25.23 -10.38 59.77
#